data_AF-A0A920F2T0-F1
#
_entry.id   AF-A0A920F2T0-F1
#
_cell.length_a   1.000
_cell.length_b   1.000
_cell.length_c   1.000
_cell.angle_alpha   90.00
_cell.angle_beta   90.00
_cell.angle_gamma   90.00
#
_symmetry.space_group_name_H-M   'P 1'
#
loop_
_entity.id
_entity.type
_entity.pdbx_description
1 polymer ?
#
loop_
_entity_poly.entity_id
_entity_poly.type
_entity_poly.pdbx_seq_one_letter_code
_entity_poly.pdbx_strand_id
1 'polypeptide(L)'
;MMCYRTPESFKERFGRSIHEEKEIFNIDSWLLYHGEKLNNRFHLQAYKLMNHLLRTIDITEERGSFEEVASQIKGSIHLISIDTDLFFTDAENRETYSRLIERKVNLHYHTISSVHGHDAFLIEYDQLNSMLSPLFTNIYAHS
;
A
#
# COMPACT_ATOMS: atom_id res chain seq x y z
N MET A 1 4.69 -12.48 -1.66
CA MET A 1 4.36 -11.98 -3.01
C MET A 1 2.91 -12.24 -3.42
N MET A 2 2.31 -13.37 -3.06
CA MET A 2 0.96 -13.72 -3.57
C MET A 2 -0.15 -12.76 -3.16
N CYS A 3 -0.08 -12.14 -1.98
CA CYS A 3 -1.15 -11.24 -1.49
C CYS A 3 -0.94 -9.77 -1.87
N TYR A 4 0.13 -9.43 -2.61
CA TYR A 4 0.34 -8.05 -3.09
C TYR A 4 -0.59 -7.69 -4.24
N ARG A 5 -1.08 -8.72 -4.95
CA ARG A 5 -2.10 -8.62 -5.99
C ARG A 5 -3.26 -9.52 -5.65
N THR A 6 -4.44 -9.15 -6.12
CA THR A 6 -5.64 -9.96 -5.95
C THR A 6 -5.68 -11.13 -6.95
N PRO A 7 -6.45 -12.19 -6.65
CA PRO A 7 -6.81 -13.22 -7.63
C PRO A 7 -7.41 -12.65 -8.92
N GLU A 8 -8.24 -11.61 -8.82
CA GLU A 8 -8.87 -10.92 -9.94
C GLU A 8 -7.81 -10.30 -10.86
N SER A 9 -6.84 -9.58 -10.31
CA SER A 9 -5.73 -9.01 -11.09
C SER A 9 -4.91 -10.10 -11.81
N PHE A 10 -4.70 -11.25 -11.18
CA PHE A 10 -3.99 -12.36 -11.81
C PHE A 10 -4.83 -13.01 -12.92
N LYS A 11 -6.14 -13.17 -12.70
CA LYS A 11 -7.07 -13.71 -13.67
C LYS A 11 -7.15 -12.84 -14.91
N GLU A 12 -7.25 -11.53 -14.76
CA GLU A 12 -7.26 -10.58 -15.89
C GLU A 12 -5.97 -10.65 -16.70
N ARG A 13 -4.82 -10.76 -16.03
CA ARG A 13 -3.51 -10.76 -16.69
C ARG A 13 -3.18 -12.05 -17.40
N PHE A 14 -3.45 -13.20 -16.78
CA PHE A 14 -2.97 -14.50 -17.25
C PHE A 14 -4.09 -15.47 -17.64
N GLY A 15 -5.28 -15.30 -17.08
CA GLY A 15 -6.35 -16.29 -17.18
C GLY A 15 -5.86 -17.68 -16.79
N ARG A 16 -6.01 -18.64 -17.71
CA ARG A 16 -5.46 -20.00 -17.60
C ARG A 16 -4.45 -20.31 -18.70
N SER A 17 -3.79 -19.28 -19.22
CA SER A 17 -2.82 -19.44 -20.31
C SER A 17 -1.61 -20.27 -19.88
N ILE A 18 -1.08 -21.04 -20.83
CA ILE A 18 0.04 -21.97 -20.64
C ILE A 18 1.22 -21.46 -21.45
N HIS A 19 2.42 -21.61 -20.90
CA HIS A 19 3.67 -21.36 -21.61
C HIS A 19 3.98 -22.55 -22.52
N GLU A 20 3.90 -22.37 -23.84
CA GLU A 20 3.96 -23.46 -24.82
C GLU A 20 5.21 -24.34 -24.70
N GLU A 21 6.39 -23.75 -24.48
CA GLU A 21 7.65 -24.52 -24.40
C GLU A 21 7.87 -25.23 -23.06
N LYS A 22 7.30 -24.70 -21.97
CA LYS A 22 7.58 -25.18 -20.60
C LYS A 22 6.45 -26.03 -20.03
N GLU A 23 5.30 -26.06 -20.72
CA GLU A 23 4.09 -26.78 -20.31
C GLU A 23 3.60 -26.43 -18.88
N ILE A 24 3.88 -25.19 -18.42
CA ILE A 24 3.43 -24.65 -17.12
C ILE A 24 2.50 -23.46 -17.32
N PHE A 25 1.72 -23.09 -16.30
CA PHE A 25 0.90 -21.87 -16.37
C PHE A 25 1.77 -20.61 -16.45
N ASN A 26 1.34 -19.62 -17.23
CA ASN A 26 2.07 -18.37 -17.36
C ASN A 26 2.18 -17.59 -16.04
N ILE A 27 1.18 -17.71 -15.15
CA ILE A 27 1.24 -17.14 -13.81
C ILE A 27 2.39 -17.74 -12.99
N ASP A 28 2.60 -19.05 -13.07
CA ASP A 28 3.68 -19.73 -12.34
C ASP A 28 5.05 -19.27 -12.87
N SER A 29 5.21 -19.24 -14.19
CA SER A 29 6.43 -18.72 -14.82
C SER A 29 6.71 -17.28 -14.41
N TRP A 30 5.67 -16.44 -14.32
CA TRP A 30 5.80 -15.04 -13.92
C TRP A 30 6.19 -14.89 -12.45
N LEU A 31 5.54 -15.64 -11.55
CA LEU A 31 5.84 -15.62 -10.11
C LEU A 31 7.27 -16.09 -9.83
N LEU A 32 7.73 -17.15 -10.51
CA LEU A 32 9.10 -17.65 -10.40
C LEU A 32 10.12 -16.59 -10.83
N TYR A 33 9.88 -15.95 -11.98
CA TYR A 33 10.75 -14.87 -12.47
C TYR A 33 10.87 -13.71 -11.49
N HIS A 34 9.75 -13.24 -10.92
CA HIS A 34 9.77 -12.15 -9.93
C HIS A 34 10.36 -12.58 -8.59
N GLY A 35 10.19 -13.84 -8.20
CA GLY A 35 10.84 -14.44 -7.03
C GLY A 35 12.36 -14.44 -7.18
N GLU A 36 12.87 -14.87 -8.34
CA GLU A 36 14.30 -14.86 -8.65
C GLU A 36 14.85 -13.43 -8.67
N LYS A 37 14.16 -12.50 -9.33
CA LYS A 37 14.54 -11.08 -9.32
C LYS A 37 14.61 -10.50 -7.92
N LEU A 38 13.67 -10.83 -7.03
CA LEU A 38 13.71 -10.39 -5.64
C LEU A 38 14.93 -10.96 -4.92
N ASN A 39 15.17 -12.27 -5.04
CA ASN A 39 16.30 -12.95 -4.42
C ASN A 39 17.65 -12.33 -4.85
N ASN A 40 17.77 -11.95 -6.12
CA ASN A 40 19.01 -11.37 -6.67
C ASN A 40 19.25 -9.90 -6.26
N ARG A 41 18.22 -9.17 -5.84
CA ARG A 41 18.31 -7.73 -5.50
C ARG A 41 18.22 -7.43 -4.00
N PHE A 42 17.86 -8.40 -3.16
CA PHE A 42 17.59 -8.17 -1.74
C PHE A 42 18.31 -9.18 -0.86
N HIS A 43 19.04 -8.69 0.15
CA HIS A 43 19.68 -9.54 1.15
C HIS A 43 18.65 -10.11 2.13
N LEU A 44 18.79 -11.40 2.47
CA LEU A 44 17.87 -12.08 3.39
C LEU A 44 17.80 -11.40 4.77
N GLN A 45 18.92 -10.91 5.30
CA GLN A 45 18.96 -10.23 6.59
C GLN A 45 18.17 -8.92 6.56
N ALA A 46 18.31 -8.13 5.48
CA ALA A 46 17.53 -6.92 5.28
C ALA A 46 16.04 -7.24 5.15
N TYR A 47 15.68 -8.28 4.40
CA TYR A 47 14.29 -8.72 4.26
C TYR A 47 13.67 -9.11 5.61
N LYS A 48 14.40 -9.88 6.43
CA LYS A 48 13.96 -10.26 7.79
C LYS A 48 13.78 -9.05 8.70
N LEU A 49 14.74 -8.12 8.68
CA LEU A 49 14.67 -6.91 9.48
C LEU A 49 13.46 -6.04 9.09
N MET A 50 13.24 -5.80 7.80
CA MET A 50 12.10 -5.02 7.35
C MET A 50 10.77 -5.65 7.74
N ASN A 51 10.63 -6.98 7.61
CA ASN A 51 9.42 -7.68 8.06
C ASN A 51 9.24 -7.61 9.59
N HIS A 52 10.33 -7.64 10.36
CA HIS A 52 10.25 -7.43 11.80
C HIS A 52 9.72 -6.03 12.11
N LEU A 53 10.31 -4.98 11.52
CA LEU A 53 9.90 -3.59 11.72
C LEU A 53 8.43 -3.36 11.31
N LEU A 54 8.00 -3.89 10.16
CA LEU A 54 6.60 -3.80 9.72
C LEU A 54 5.63 -4.44 10.70
N ARG A 55 6.03 -5.54 11.34
CA ARG A 55 5.20 -6.26 12.31
C ARG A 55 5.17 -5.59 13.69
N THR A 56 6.22 -4.86 14.07
CA THR A 56 6.40 -4.37 15.43
C THR A 56 6.25 -2.86 15.57
N ILE A 57 6.03 -2.13 14.48
CA ILE A 57 5.88 -0.68 14.55
C ILE A 57 4.63 -0.31 15.36
N ASP A 58 4.82 0.50 16.39
CA ASP A 58 3.76 1.04 17.22
C ASP A 58 4.13 2.48 17.60
N ILE A 59 3.28 3.44 17.21
CA ILE A 59 3.53 4.85 17.53
C ILE A 59 3.19 5.20 18.97
N THR A 60 2.44 4.33 19.66
CA THR A 60 1.85 4.56 20.99
C THR A 60 2.74 4.12 22.14
N GLU A 61 3.78 3.33 21.85
CA GLU A 61 4.73 2.80 22.83
C GLU A 61 5.26 3.93 23.73
N GLU A 62 4.97 3.82 25.03
CA GLU A 62 5.32 4.79 26.09
C GLU A 62 4.82 6.23 25.89
N ARG A 63 3.85 6.48 24.99
CA ARG A 63 3.41 7.83 24.60
C ARG A 63 1.94 8.15 24.86
N GLY A 64 1.10 7.14 25.09
CA GLY A 64 -0.34 7.31 25.38
C GLY A 64 -1.23 6.60 24.35
N SER A 65 -2.50 6.98 24.27
CA SER A 65 -3.42 6.41 23.28
C SER A 65 -3.08 6.84 21.84
N PHE A 66 -3.51 6.05 20.86
CA PHE A 66 -3.35 6.38 19.43
C PHE A 66 -3.86 7.78 19.09
N GLU A 67 -5.02 8.14 19.59
CA GLU A 67 -5.68 9.42 19.34
C GLU A 67 -4.88 10.59 19.90
N GLU A 68 -4.32 10.46 21.11
CA GLU A 68 -3.47 11.49 21.73
C GLU A 68 -2.16 11.67 20.97
N VAL A 69 -1.55 10.57 20.54
CA VAL A 69 -0.26 10.60 19.84
C VAL A 69 -0.43 11.12 18.41
N ALA A 70 -1.40 10.61 17.66
CA ALA A 70 -1.61 10.96 16.27
C ALA A 70 -2.16 12.39 16.11
N SER A 71 -2.94 12.91 17.07
CA SER A 71 -3.44 14.29 17.00
C SER A 71 -2.35 15.34 17.15
N GLN A 72 -1.20 14.99 17.77
CA GLN A 72 -0.06 15.89 17.93
C GLN A 72 0.78 16.07 16.65
N ILE A 73 0.53 15.27 15.61
CA ILE A 73 1.23 15.39 14.33
C ILE A 73 0.89 16.76 13.71
N LYS A 74 1.89 17.64 13.60
CA LYS A 74 1.72 19.02 13.12
C LYS A 74 1.31 19.10 11.64
N GLY A 75 1.76 18.14 10.83
CA GLY A 75 1.45 18.09 9.39
C GLY A 75 0.00 17.68 9.10
N SER A 76 -0.47 18.00 7.90
CA SER A 76 -1.69 17.39 7.36
C SER A 76 -1.47 15.88 7.20
N ILE A 77 -2.48 15.08 7.53
CA ILE A 77 -2.44 13.62 7.29
C ILE A 77 -3.43 13.30 6.18
N HIS A 78 -2.94 12.64 5.13
CA HIS A 78 -3.75 12.09 4.05
C HIS A 78 -3.61 10.57 4.11
N LEU A 79 -4.70 9.89 4.46
CA LEU A 79 -4.80 8.44 4.39
C LEU A 79 -5.29 8.07 2.99
N ILE A 80 -4.53 7.25 2.28
CA ILE A 80 -4.87 6.76 0.94
C ILE A 80 -4.93 5.24 1.02
N SER A 81 -6.14 4.70 1.03
CA SER A 81 -6.38 3.26 1.02
C SER A 81 -6.57 2.73 -0.40
N ILE A 82 -6.56 1.41 -0.55
CA ILE A 82 -6.98 0.71 -1.77
C ILE A 82 -8.12 -0.25 -1.38
N ASP A 83 -9.23 -0.21 -2.11
CA ASP A 83 -10.45 -0.97 -1.81
C ASP A 83 -10.25 -2.49 -1.79
N THR A 84 -9.25 -3.00 -2.51
CA THR A 84 -8.90 -4.42 -2.57
C THR A 84 -7.59 -4.81 -1.88
N ASP A 85 -6.97 -3.92 -1.08
CA ASP A 85 -5.76 -4.26 -0.32
C ASP A 85 -6.04 -5.36 0.72
N LEU A 86 -5.15 -6.35 0.79
CA LEU A 86 -5.22 -7.48 1.72
C LEU A 86 -4.23 -7.36 2.90
N PHE A 87 -3.28 -6.43 2.85
CA PHE A 87 -2.31 -6.18 3.91
C PHE A 87 -2.71 -4.98 4.77
N PHE A 88 -3.12 -3.89 4.14
CA PHE A 88 -3.53 -2.65 4.81
C PHE A 88 -4.95 -2.32 4.37
N THR A 89 -5.90 -3.03 4.96
CA THR A 89 -7.27 -3.08 4.43
C THR A 89 -7.92 -1.69 4.44
N ASP A 90 -8.78 -1.42 3.46
CA ASP A 90 -9.59 -0.20 3.43
C ASP A 90 -10.39 -0.02 4.72
N ALA A 91 -10.92 -1.12 5.27
CA ALA A 91 -11.66 -1.13 6.53
C ALA A 91 -10.83 -0.62 7.73
N GLU A 92 -9.62 -1.13 7.95
CA GLU A 92 -8.74 -0.68 9.04
C GLU A 92 -8.28 0.78 8.85
N ASN A 93 -8.09 1.20 7.59
CA ASN A 93 -7.80 2.59 7.27
C ASN A 93 -9.00 3.51 7.59
N ARG A 94 -10.25 3.09 7.29
CA ARG A 94 -11.46 3.83 7.65
C ARG A 94 -11.65 3.92 9.16
N GLU A 95 -11.33 2.85 9.88
CA GLU A 95 -11.36 2.85 11.35
C GLU A 95 -10.35 3.87 11.90
N THR A 96 -9.12 3.84 11.39
CA THR A 96 -8.07 4.80 11.75
C THR A 96 -8.51 6.25 11.51
N TYR A 97 -9.12 6.53 10.36
CA TYR A 97 -9.68 7.84 10.05
C TYR A 97 -10.78 8.24 11.05
N SER A 98 -11.73 7.34 11.29
CA SER A 98 -12.89 7.58 12.16
C SER A 98 -12.47 7.87 13.60
N ARG A 99 -11.43 7.20 14.09
CA ARG A 99 -10.88 7.42 15.44
C ARG A 99 -10.21 8.78 15.58
N LEU A 100 -9.63 9.32 14.50
CA LEU A 100 -8.79 10.52 14.56
C LEU A 100 -9.49 11.80 14.13
N ILE A 101 -10.55 11.71 13.32
CA ILE A 101 -11.20 12.89 12.69
C ILE A 101 -11.74 13.90 13.70
N GLU A 102 -12.22 13.45 14.87
CA GLU A 102 -12.72 14.34 15.93
C GLU A 102 -11.61 15.15 16.61
N ARG A 103 -10.36 14.67 16.56
CA ARG A 103 -9.21 15.27 17.26
C ARG A 103 -8.20 15.92 16.32
N LYS A 104 -8.34 15.75 15.00
CA LYS A 104 -7.41 16.28 14.00
C LYS A 104 -8.17 16.93 12.84
N VAL A 105 -8.11 18.26 12.79
CA VAL A 105 -8.79 19.09 11.78
C VAL A 105 -8.24 18.86 10.36
N ASN A 106 -6.92 18.69 10.22
CA ASN A 106 -6.25 18.50 8.92
C ASN A 106 -6.04 17.00 8.63
N LEU A 107 -7.13 16.24 8.64
CA LEU A 107 -7.15 14.81 8.35
C LEU A 107 -8.03 14.54 7.12
N HIS A 108 -7.46 13.87 6.13
CA HIS A 108 -8.12 13.58 4.86
C HIS A 108 -8.06 12.07 4.58
N TYR A 109 -9.10 11.57 3.92
CA TYR A 109 -9.21 10.18 3.52
C TYR A 109 -9.52 10.06 2.03
N HIS A 110 -8.81 9.18 1.35
CA HIS A 110 -8.98 8.89 -0.05
C HIS A 110 -8.92 7.37 -0.24
N THR A 111 -9.62 6.87 -1.26
CA THR A 111 -9.58 5.46 -1.65
C THR A 111 -9.24 5.37 -3.13
N ILE A 112 -8.24 4.58 -3.46
CA ILE A 112 -7.95 4.13 -4.82
C ILE A 112 -8.86 2.91 -5.08
N SER A 113 -9.61 2.95 -6.17
CA SER A 113 -10.36 1.77 -6.62
C SER A 113 -9.54 1.02 -7.64
N SER A 114 -9.17 -0.22 -7.33
CA SER A 114 -8.34 -1.01 -8.23
C SER A 114 -8.47 -2.49 -7.92
N VAL A 115 -8.46 -3.33 -8.94
CA VAL A 115 -8.33 -4.78 -8.77
C VAL A 115 -6.91 -5.18 -8.38
N HIS A 116 -5.93 -4.30 -8.44
CA HIS A 116 -4.53 -4.68 -8.29
C HIS A 116 -4.07 -4.93 -6.85
N GLY A 117 -4.94 -4.74 -5.85
CA GLY A 117 -4.60 -4.94 -4.44
C GLY A 117 -3.54 -3.94 -3.97
N HIS A 118 -2.69 -4.36 -3.03
CA HIS A 118 -1.65 -3.51 -2.44
C HIS A 118 -0.77 -2.80 -3.48
N ASP A 119 -0.43 -3.45 -4.60
CA ASP A 119 0.40 -2.84 -5.64
C ASP A 119 -0.29 -1.69 -6.40
N ALA A 120 -1.58 -1.43 -6.18
CA ALA A 120 -2.34 -0.43 -6.93
C ALA A 120 -1.75 0.98 -6.81
N PHE A 121 -1.14 1.37 -5.69
CA PHE A 121 -0.50 2.70 -5.60
C PHE A 121 0.70 2.87 -6.56
N LEU A 122 1.28 1.77 -7.06
CA LEU A 122 2.34 1.78 -8.08
C LEU A 122 1.80 1.70 -9.52
N ILE A 123 0.51 1.45 -9.69
CA ILE A 123 -0.13 1.16 -10.98
C ILE A 123 -1.15 2.24 -11.34
N GLU A 124 -1.98 2.65 -10.38
CA GLU A 124 -3.05 3.64 -10.50
C GLU A 124 -2.52 5.07 -10.34
N TYR A 125 -1.46 5.40 -11.08
CA TYR A 125 -0.77 6.69 -10.94
C TYR A 125 -1.69 7.89 -11.22
N ASP A 126 -2.68 7.75 -12.10
CA ASP A 126 -3.64 8.82 -12.39
C ASP A 126 -4.52 9.16 -11.18
N GLN A 127 -5.06 8.13 -10.51
CA GLN A 127 -5.85 8.31 -9.29
C GLN A 127 -4.98 8.94 -8.19
N LEU A 128 -3.79 8.38 -7.97
CA LEU A 128 -2.86 8.88 -6.95
C LEU A 128 -2.43 10.33 -7.23
N ASN A 129 -2.12 10.67 -8.48
CA ASN A 129 -1.77 12.03 -8.87
C ASN A 129 -2.93 12.99 -8.64
N SER A 130 -4.16 12.64 -9.01
CA SER A 130 -5.33 13.50 -8.78
C SER A 130 -5.53 13.85 -7.30
N MET A 131 -5.22 12.91 -6.40
CA MET A 131 -5.31 13.09 -4.95
C MET A 131 -4.15 13.92 -4.39
N LEU A 132 -2.93 13.72 -4.91
CA LEU A 132 -1.70 14.30 -4.37
C LEU A 132 -1.32 15.66 -4.98
N SER A 133 -1.60 15.91 -6.27
CA SER A 133 -1.19 17.14 -6.96
C SER A 133 -1.63 18.43 -6.25
N PRO A 134 -2.85 18.54 -5.69
CA PRO A 134 -3.26 19.74 -4.97
C PRO A 134 -2.39 20.05 -3.74
N LEU A 135 -1.82 19.02 -3.11
CA LEU A 135 -0.98 19.17 -1.90
C LEU A 135 0.37 19.82 -2.20
N PHE A 136 0.89 19.61 -3.41
CA PHE A 136 2.19 20.12 -3.84
C PHE A 136 2.10 21.45 -4.60
N THR A 137 0.91 21.86 -5.06
CA THR A 137 0.73 23.08 -5.86
C THR A 137 0.91 24.36 -5.01
N ASN A 138 0.56 24.33 -3.72
CA ASN A 138 0.71 25.46 -2.80
C ASN A 138 2.15 25.69 -2.30
N ILE A 139 3.10 24.83 -2.66
CA ILE A 139 4.50 24.96 -2.22
C ILE A 139 5.26 26.03 -3.03
N TYR A 140 4.81 26.31 -4.26
CA TYR A 140 5.46 27.27 -5.17
C TYR A 140 4.82 28.66 -5.21
N ALA A 141 3.75 28.90 -4.45
CA ALA A 141 3.07 30.20 -4.40
C ALA A 141 3.72 31.21 -3.41
N HIS A 142 4.75 30.78 -2.68
CA HIS A 142 5.47 31.59 -1.68
C HIS A 142 6.98 31.71 -1.94
N SER A 143 7.44 31.38 -3.15
CA SER A 143 8.82 31.59 -3.62
C SER A 143 8.89 32.67 -4.69
#